data_AF-A0A7W1L5L2-F1
#
_entry.id   AF-A0A7W1L5L2-F1
#
_cell.length_a   1.000
_cell.length_b   1.000
_cell.length_c   1.000
_cell.angle_alpha   90.00
_cell.angle_beta   90.00
_cell.angle_gamma   90.00
#
_symmetry.space_group_name_H-M   'P 1'
#
loop_
_entity.id
_entity.type
_entity.pdbx_description
1 polymer ?
#
loop_
_entity_poly.entity_id
_entity_poly.type
_entity_poly.pdbx_seq_one_letter_code
_entity_poly.pdbx_strand_id
1 'polypeptide(L)'
;MSKALSGFRILDMTHVQAGPTASQLMAWLGADVIKFEPPTGDATRAQLRDVPNADSLYFTMLNCNKRSITVNMKNPMGKEVFIQLLKKCDVVMENFGPGVLDRLGFTWETVREINPRIVMASIKGFGSSGPYSDFKAYENVAQAMGGAMSTTGVPDGPPFVPGAQIGDSGTGLHLVIGILAALHQRNITGRGQYVEVAMLDAVMNLCRVKWRDHQRLGCGPLTEYGLPTEGLDATPWSGNDSGGGQLGNVLKCKPGGPTDYIYV
;
A
#
# COMPACT_ATOMS: atom_id res chain seq x y z
N MET A 1 -8.46 23.52 -16.47
CA MET A 1 -7.24 22.74 -16.79
C MET A 1 -7.61 21.27 -16.84
N SER A 2 -7.11 20.50 -17.82
CA SER A 2 -7.26 19.04 -17.83
C SER A 2 -6.47 18.42 -16.66
N LYS A 3 -6.97 17.35 -16.05
CA LYS A 3 -6.26 16.66 -14.97
C LYS A 3 -5.12 15.82 -15.55
N ALA A 4 -4.11 15.51 -14.73
CA ALA A 4 -2.88 14.84 -15.17
C ALA A 4 -3.11 13.45 -15.80
N LEU A 5 -4.09 12.69 -15.30
CA LEU A 5 -4.42 11.35 -15.78
C LEU A 5 -5.72 11.29 -16.59
N SER A 6 -6.21 12.44 -17.08
CA SER A 6 -7.35 12.45 -17.99
C SER A 6 -7.06 11.60 -19.24
N GLY A 7 -7.96 10.68 -19.56
CA GLY A 7 -7.83 9.75 -20.68
C GLY A 7 -7.26 8.38 -20.33
N PHE A 8 -6.66 8.21 -19.14
CA PHE A 8 -6.25 6.89 -18.65
C PHE A 8 -7.42 6.14 -18.04
N ARG A 9 -7.53 4.84 -18.32
CA ARG A 9 -8.53 3.95 -17.72
C ARG A 9 -7.88 2.85 -16.89
N ILE A 10 -8.40 2.65 -15.68
CA ILE A 10 -7.90 1.66 -14.72
C ILE A 10 -9.00 0.62 -14.44
N LEU A 11 -8.65 -0.65 -14.58
CA LEU A 11 -9.45 -1.78 -14.12
C LEU A 11 -8.97 -2.19 -12.72
N ASP A 12 -9.71 -1.80 -11.71
CA ASP A 12 -9.36 -1.97 -10.31
C ASP A 12 -10.03 -3.21 -9.72
N MET A 13 -9.32 -4.33 -9.66
CA MET A 13 -9.76 -5.56 -8.99
C MET A 13 -9.38 -5.58 -7.51
N THR A 14 -8.85 -4.48 -6.98
CA THR A 14 -8.32 -4.45 -5.63
C THR A 14 -9.43 -4.32 -4.58
N HIS A 15 -9.12 -4.80 -3.39
CA HIS A 15 -10.03 -4.83 -2.25
C HIS A 15 -9.32 -4.43 -0.95
N VAL A 16 -10.11 -4.12 0.08
CA VAL A 16 -9.61 -3.65 1.38
C VAL A 16 -8.96 -2.27 1.26
N GLN A 17 -7.65 -2.13 1.44
CA GLN A 17 -7.06 -0.80 1.63
C GLN A 17 -5.87 -0.48 0.72
N ALA A 18 -4.84 -1.32 0.64
CA ALA A 18 -3.61 -0.98 -0.07
C ALA A 18 -3.85 -0.64 -1.55
N GLY A 19 -4.55 -1.52 -2.27
CA GLY A 19 -4.90 -1.32 -3.67
C GLY A 19 -5.93 -0.19 -3.87
N PRO A 20 -7.03 -0.15 -3.09
CA PRO A 20 -8.01 0.93 -3.19
C PRO A 20 -7.45 2.32 -2.90
N THR A 21 -6.45 2.45 -2.02
CA THR A 21 -5.69 3.70 -1.82
C THR A 21 -5.04 4.14 -3.14
N ALA A 22 -4.31 3.23 -3.81
CA ALA A 22 -3.62 3.55 -5.04
C ALA A 22 -4.59 3.95 -6.16
N SER A 23 -5.65 3.17 -6.39
CA SER A 23 -6.61 3.47 -7.45
C SER A 23 -7.42 4.74 -7.18
N GLN A 24 -7.71 5.06 -5.92
CA GLN A 24 -8.37 6.31 -5.54
C GLN A 24 -7.49 7.55 -5.82
N LEU A 25 -6.20 7.51 -5.44
CA LEU A 25 -5.27 8.60 -5.74
C LEU A 25 -5.17 8.85 -7.25
N MET A 26 -5.12 7.78 -8.04
CA MET A 26 -5.12 7.88 -9.51
C MET A 26 -6.45 8.47 -10.04
N ALA A 27 -7.59 8.14 -9.43
CA ALA A 27 -8.89 8.73 -9.76
C ALA A 27 -8.93 10.24 -9.45
N TRP A 28 -8.37 10.67 -8.31
CA TRP A 28 -8.25 12.09 -7.96
C TRP A 28 -7.41 12.86 -8.98
N LEU A 29 -6.32 12.24 -9.45
CA LEU A 29 -5.48 12.74 -10.54
C LEU A 29 -6.13 12.68 -11.92
N GLY A 30 -7.33 12.10 -12.05
CA GLY A 30 -8.20 12.20 -13.22
C GLY A 30 -8.38 10.93 -14.06
N ALA A 31 -7.88 9.78 -13.60
CA ALA A 31 -8.10 8.51 -14.28
C ALA A 31 -9.57 8.04 -14.18
N ASP A 32 -10.06 7.36 -15.21
CA ASP A 32 -11.35 6.65 -15.20
C ASP A 32 -11.16 5.27 -14.53
N VAL A 33 -11.59 5.15 -13.27
CA VAL A 33 -11.40 3.93 -12.49
C VAL A 33 -12.68 3.09 -12.47
N ILE A 34 -12.57 1.86 -12.96
CA ILE A 34 -13.61 0.84 -12.93
C ILE A 34 -13.27 -0.16 -11.84
N LYS A 35 -13.96 -0.08 -10.69
CA LYS A 35 -13.87 -1.06 -9.62
C LYS A 35 -14.58 -2.34 -10.06
N PHE A 36 -13.83 -3.41 -10.23
CA PHE A 36 -14.27 -4.70 -10.73
C PHE A 36 -14.45 -5.66 -9.57
N GLU A 37 -15.70 -5.84 -9.14
CA GLU A 37 -16.02 -6.52 -7.89
C GLU A 37 -16.59 -7.93 -8.13
N PRO A 38 -16.31 -8.90 -7.25
CA PRO A 38 -17.05 -10.16 -7.25
C PRO A 38 -18.52 -9.93 -6.84
N PRO A 39 -19.42 -10.90 -7.04
CA PRO A 39 -20.82 -10.81 -6.62
C PRO A 39 -21.03 -10.44 -5.13
N THR A 40 -20.08 -10.77 -4.28
CA THR A 40 -20.10 -10.43 -2.85
C THR A 40 -19.75 -8.98 -2.56
N GLY A 41 -19.21 -8.24 -3.53
CA GLY A 41 -18.63 -6.92 -3.35
C GLY A 41 -17.27 -6.94 -2.63
N ASP A 42 -16.66 -5.77 -2.51
CA ASP A 42 -15.53 -5.53 -1.61
C ASP A 42 -15.95 -5.74 -0.15
N ALA A 43 -15.14 -6.45 0.63
CA ALA A 43 -15.41 -6.74 2.04
C ALA A 43 -15.61 -5.46 2.88
N THR A 44 -14.94 -4.36 2.51
CA THR A 44 -15.07 -3.08 3.21
C THR A 44 -16.48 -2.51 3.16
N ARG A 45 -17.32 -2.88 2.17
CA ARG A 45 -18.73 -2.44 2.09
C ARG A 45 -19.53 -2.79 3.34
N ALA A 46 -19.23 -3.92 3.96
CA ALA A 46 -19.95 -4.43 5.13
C ALA A 46 -19.17 -4.35 6.45
N GLN A 47 -17.89 -4.02 6.39
CA GLN A 47 -17.03 -3.99 7.56
C GLN A 47 -17.33 -2.76 8.44
N LEU A 48 -17.61 -3.00 9.72
CA LEU A 48 -17.82 -1.95 10.74
C LEU A 48 -18.82 -0.86 10.31
N ARG A 49 -19.95 -1.28 9.71
CA ARG A 49 -21.01 -0.36 9.30
C ARG A 49 -21.52 0.47 10.47
N ASP A 50 -21.57 1.78 10.26
CA ASP A 50 -22.15 2.78 11.13
C ASP A 50 -23.65 2.99 10.84
N VAL A 51 -24.07 2.80 9.58
CA VAL A 51 -25.48 2.88 9.16
C VAL A 51 -25.97 1.54 8.61
N PRO A 52 -27.10 0.99 9.13
CA PRO A 52 -27.68 -0.26 8.61
C PRO A 52 -27.95 -0.20 7.11
N ASN A 53 -27.59 -1.27 6.39
CA ASN A 53 -27.80 -1.44 4.94
C ASN A 53 -27.10 -0.40 4.03
N ALA A 54 -26.25 0.47 4.57
CA ALA A 54 -25.39 1.35 3.79
C ALA A 54 -23.98 0.75 3.62
N ASP A 55 -23.22 1.23 2.63
CA ASP A 55 -21.79 0.97 2.57
C ASP A 55 -21.10 1.64 3.77
N SER A 56 -20.11 0.97 4.36
CA SER A 56 -19.37 1.52 5.51
C SER A 56 -18.57 2.78 5.15
N LEU A 57 -18.22 3.56 6.17
CA LEU A 57 -17.23 4.63 6.04
C LEU A 57 -15.88 4.11 5.48
N TYR A 58 -15.46 2.90 5.83
CA TYR A 58 -14.22 2.32 5.31
C TYR A 58 -14.26 2.18 3.78
N PHE A 59 -15.36 1.67 3.23
CA PHE A 59 -15.54 1.57 1.79
C PHE A 59 -15.60 2.94 1.13
N THR A 60 -16.45 3.83 1.64
CA THR A 60 -16.71 5.13 1.00
C THR A 60 -15.47 6.03 1.01
N MET A 61 -14.69 6.02 2.09
CA MET A 61 -13.45 6.81 2.21
C MET A 61 -12.37 6.39 1.21
N LEU A 62 -12.35 5.14 0.74
CA LEU A 62 -11.31 4.61 -0.17
C LEU A 62 -11.78 4.39 -1.60
N ASN A 63 -13.07 4.57 -1.90
CA ASN A 63 -13.64 4.25 -3.20
C ASN A 63 -14.40 5.41 -3.87
N CYS A 64 -14.27 6.64 -3.38
CA CYS A 64 -14.69 7.82 -4.13
C CYS A 64 -14.05 7.88 -5.52
N ASN A 65 -14.76 8.50 -6.47
CA ASN A 65 -14.33 8.70 -7.86
C ASN A 65 -14.14 7.41 -8.69
N LYS A 66 -14.72 6.29 -8.25
CA LYS A 66 -14.72 5.01 -8.98
C LYS A 66 -16.13 4.66 -9.45
N ARG A 67 -16.24 4.02 -10.61
CA ARG A 67 -17.47 3.36 -11.07
C ARG A 67 -17.36 1.88 -10.77
N SER A 68 -18.43 1.25 -10.27
CA SER A 68 -18.41 -0.18 -9.93
C SER A 68 -19.07 -1.03 -11.02
N ILE A 69 -18.51 -2.21 -11.27
CA ILE A 69 -19.15 -3.29 -12.01
C ILE A 69 -18.97 -4.60 -11.23
N THR A 70 -20.02 -5.40 -11.17
CA THR A 70 -20.01 -6.72 -10.52
C THR A 70 -19.86 -7.81 -11.57
N VAL A 71 -18.83 -8.65 -11.45
CA VAL A 71 -18.54 -9.72 -12.41
C VAL A 71 -18.07 -10.98 -11.69
N ASN A 72 -18.66 -12.12 -12.05
CA ASN A 72 -18.22 -13.42 -11.56
C ASN A 72 -17.18 -14.06 -12.50
N MET A 73 -15.91 -13.97 -12.15
CA MET A 73 -14.79 -14.53 -12.93
C MET A 73 -14.74 -16.06 -12.99
N LYS A 74 -15.59 -16.76 -12.22
CA LYS A 74 -15.76 -18.21 -12.34
C LYS A 74 -16.66 -18.60 -13.52
N ASN A 75 -17.46 -17.67 -14.04
CA ASN A 75 -18.31 -17.89 -15.21
C ASN A 75 -17.53 -17.52 -16.50
N PRO A 76 -17.58 -18.32 -17.58
CA PRO A 76 -16.99 -17.98 -18.87
C PRO A 76 -17.35 -16.57 -19.38
N MET A 77 -18.61 -16.15 -19.25
CA MET A 77 -19.05 -14.80 -19.63
C MET A 77 -18.37 -13.71 -18.79
N GLY A 78 -18.09 -13.99 -17.50
CA GLY A 78 -17.35 -13.06 -16.65
C GLY A 78 -15.91 -12.89 -17.11
N LYS A 79 -15.26 -13.98 -17.54
CA LYS A 79 -13.92 -13.91 -18.15
C LYS A 79 -13.93 -13.13 -19.46
N GLU A 80 -14.97 -13.28 -20.28
CA GLU A 80 -15.13 -12.49 -21.51
C GLU A 80 -15.25 -10.99 -21.20
N VAL A 81 -16.05 -10.60 -20.21
CA VAL A 81 -16.16 -9.19 -19.76
C VAL A 81 -14.79 -8.66 -19.33
N PHE A 82 -14.04 -9.44 -18.55
CA PHE A 82 -12.69 -9.06 -18.13
C PHE A 82 -11.74 -8.85 -19.31
N ILE A 83 -11.71 -9.79 -20.27
CA ILE A 83 -10.91 -9.66 -21.50
C ILE A 83 -11.28 -8.40 -22.28
N GLN A 84 -12.57 -8.09 -22.43
CA GLN A 84 -13.02 -6.88 -23.13
C GLN A 84 -12.61 -5.59 -22.40
N LEU A 85 -12.56 -5.61 -21.07
CA LEU A 85 -12.06 -4.49 -20.28
C LEU A 85 -10.53 -4.36 -20.37
N LEU A 86 -9.78 -5.46 -20.32
CA LEU A 86 -8.31 -5.44 -20.49
C LEU A 86 -7.89 -4.79 -21.81
N LYS A 87 -8.64 -5.03 -22.90
CA LYS A 87 -8.40 -4.40 -24.21
C LYS A 87 -8.59 -2.88 -24.21
N LYS A 88 -9.32 -2.33 -23.23
CA LYS A 88 -9.73 -0.92 -23.17
C LYS A 88 -9.08 -0.15 -22.01
N CYS A 89 -8.38 -0.82 -21.12
CA CYS A 89 -7.74 -0.22 -19.96
C CYS A 89 -6.24 -0.05 -20.17
N ASP A 90 -5.69 0.99 -19.55
CA ASP A 90 -4.27 1.26 -19.50
C ASP A 90 -3.57 0.52 -18.36
N VAL A 91 -4.31 0.31 -17.27
CA VAL A 91 -3.83 -0.35 -16.05
C VAL A 91 -4.85 -1.38 -15.59
N VAL A 92 -4.38 -2.55 -15.15
CA VAL A 92 -5.15 -3.49 -14.33
C VAL A 92 -4.46 -3.65 -12.99
N MET A 93 -5.22 -3.57 -11.90
CA MET A 93 -4.68 -3.60 -10.53
C MET A 93 -5.27 -4.77 -9.75
N GLU A 94 -4.43 -5.50 -9.01
CA GLU A 94 -4.86 -6.60 -8.14
C GLU A 94 -4.03 -6.66 -6.86
N ASN A 95 -4.62 -7.20 -5.78
CA ASN A 95 -3.94 -7.44 -4.51
C ASN A 95 -4.38 -8.79 -3.91
N PHE A 96 -4.59 -9.79 -4.78
CA PHE A 96 -4.95 -11.12 -4.35
C PHE A 96 -3.73 -11.87 -3.83
N GLY A 97 -4.01 -12.92 -3.04
CA GLY A 97 -2.97 -13.86 -2.64
C GLY A 97 -2.23 -14.46 -3.84
N PRO A 98 -1.00 -14.98 -3.64
CA PRO A 98 -0.17 -15.54 -4.71
C PRO A 98 -0.93 -16.52 -5.64
N GLY A 99 -0.77 -16.30 -6.94
CA GLY A 99 -1.32 -17.13 -8.02
C GLY A 99 -2.85 -17.13 -8.16
N VAL A 100 -3.61 -16.28 -7.47
CA VAL A 100 -5.08 -16.25 -7.60
C VAL A 100 -5.51 -15.88 -9.01
N LEU A 101 -4.94 -14.81 -9.58
CA LEU A 101 -5.31 -14.36 -10.93
C LEU A 101 -4.80 -15.33 -12.01
N ASP A 102 -3.63 -15.95 -11.80
CA ASP A 102 -3.10 -17.01 -12.65
C ASP A 102 -4.03 -18.23 -12.70
N ARG A 103 -4.55 -18.66 -11.54
CA ARG A 103 -5.56 -19.75 -11.47
C ARG A 103 -6.87 -19.41 -12.17
N LEU A 104 -7.18 -18.12 -12.36
CA LEU A 104 -8.32 -17.67 -13.17
C LEU A 104 -7.99 -17.67 -14.68
N GLY A 105 -6.73 -17.87 -15.05
CA GLY A 105 -6.23 -17.94 -16.43
C GLY A 105 -5.63 -16.63 -16.93
N PHE A 106 -5.23 -15.71 -16.04
CA PHE A 106 -4.77 -14.37 -16.41
C PHE A 106 -3.39 -14.09 -15.81
N THR A 107 -2.38 -14.86 -16.24
CA THR A 107 -0.99 -14.53 -15.91
C THR A 107 -0.56 -13.22 -16.58
N TRP A 108 0.58 -12.66 -16.17
CA TRP A 108 1.15 -11.49 -16.84
C TRP A 108 1.30 -11.70 -18.36
N GLU A 109 1.77 -12.88 -18.78
CA GLU A 109 1.95 -13.21 -20.18
C GLU A 109 0.62 -13.17 -20.93
N THR A 110 -0.44 -13.80 -20.39
CA THR A 110 -1.77 -13.79 -20.99
C THR A 110 -2.35 -12.38 -21.05
N VAL A 111 -2.21 -11.59 -19.98
CA VAL A 111 -2.68 -10.20 -19.94
C VAL A 111 -1.94 -9.35 -20.99
N ARG A 112 -0.62 -9.53 -21.13
CA ARG A 112 0.22 -8.84 -22.12
C ARG A 112 -0.11 -9.25 -23.55
N GLU A 113 -0.44 -10.51 -23.80
CA GLU A 113 -0.90 -10.98 -25.13
C GLU A 113 -2.22 -10.31 -25.53
N ILE A 114 -3.15 -10.16 -24.58
CA ILE A 114 -4.43 -9.47 -24.82
C ILE A 114 -4.22 -7.98 -25.09
N ASN A 115 -3.34 -7.33 -24.34
CA ASN A 115 -3.03 -5.91 -24.48
C ASN A 115 -1.53 -5.64 -24.21
N PRO A 116 -0.68 -5.54 -25.25
CA PRO A 116 0.76 -5.31 -25.09
C PRO A 116 1.13 -3.96 -24.44
N ARG A 117 0.17 -3.04 -24.32
CA ARG A 117 0.33 -1.70 -23.73
C ARG A 117 -0.14 -1.62 -22.28
N ILE A 118 -0.71 -2.68 -21.71
CA ILE A 118 -1.28 -2.64 -20.37
C ILE A 118 -0.20 -2.66 -19.30
N VAL A 119 -0.37 -1.86 -18.25
CA VAL A 119 0.37 -2.00 -17.00
C VAL A 119 -0.41 -2.92 -16.08
N MET A 120 0.17 -4.04 -15.67
CA MET A 120 -0.40 -4.92 -14.65
C MET A 120 0.27 -4.61 -13.32
N ALA A 121 -0.50 -4.15 -12.35
CA ALA A 121 0.00 -3.71 -11.05
C ALA A 121 -0.49 -4.64 -9.94
N SER A 122 0.44 -5.13 -9.13
CA SER A 122 0.17 -6.08 -8.05
C SER A 122 0.69 -5.59 -6.71
N ILE A 123 -0.12 -5.75 -5.67
CA ILE A 123 0.34 -5.65 -4.28
C ILE A 123 0.44 -7.06 -3.71
N LYS A 124 1.61 -7.37 -3.14
CA LYS A 124 1.89 -8.62 -2.42
C LYS A 124 2.27 -8.32 -0.98
N GLY A 125 2.10 -9.28 -0.08
CA GLY A 125 2.54 -9.11 1.30
C GLY A 125 4.06 -9.03 1.42
N PHE A 126 4.72 -10.08 0.91
CA PHE A 126 6.18 -10.27 0.97
C PHE A 126 6.83 -10.41 -0.41
N GLY A 127 6.13 -9.99 -1.46
CA GLY A 127 6.57 -10.16 -2.85
C GLY A 127 6.31 -11.57 -3.39
N SER A 128 6.59 -11.75 -4.68
CA SER A 128 6.43 -13.02 -5.40
C SER A 128 7.67 -13.92 -5.36
N SER A 129 8.68 -13.55 -4.57
CA SER A 129 9.94 -14.30 -4.43
C SER A 129 10.47 -14.24 -3.00
N GLY A 130 11.44 -15.10 -2.69
CA GLY A 130 12.05 -15.16 -1.36
C GLY A 130 11.33 -16.09 -0.39
N PRO A 131 11.83 -16.23 0.85
CA PRO A 131 11.37 -17.26 1.78
C PRO A 131 9.95 -17.06 2.32
N TYR A 132 9.37 -15.87 2.13
CA TYR A 132 8.06 -15.50 2.66
C TYR A 132 6.99 -15.30 1.57
N SER A 133 7.29 -15.64 0.31
CA SER A 133 6.40 -15.36 -0.83
C SER A 133 5.01 -16.01 -0.69
N ASP A 134 4.91 -17.13 0.02
CA ASP A 134 3.64 -17.83 0.25
C ASP A 134 2.86 -17.32 1.48
N PHE A 135 3.42 -16.37 2.23
CA PHE A 135 2.80 -15.88 3.45
C PHE A 135 1.82 -14.75 3.15
N LYS A 136 0.77 -14.66 3.97
CA LYS A 136 -0.18 -13.56 3.93
C LYS A 136 0.34 -12.41 4.79
N ALA A 137 0.21 -11.20 4.30
CA ALA A 137 0.41 -9.99 5.10
C ALA A 137 -0.85 -9.12 5.06
N TYR A 138 -1.07 -8.44 6.17
CA TYR A 138 -2.02 -7.36 6.34
C TYR A 138 -1.30 -6.23 7.08
N GLU A 139 -1.89 -5.04 7.15
CA GLU A 139 -1.35 -3.82 7.77
C GLU A 139 -0.29 -4.09 8.87
N ASN A 140 -0.71 -4.56 10.04
CA ASN A 140 0.17 -4.71 11.20
C ASN A 140 1.26 -5.78 11.01
N VAL A 141 1.01 -6.82 10.19
CA VAL A 141 2.02 -7.83 9.86
C VAL A 141 3.14 -7.22 9.01
N ALA A 142 2.78 -6.37 8.04
CA ALA A 142 3.77 -5.65 7.24
C ALA A 142 4.57 -4.67 8.10
N GLN A 143 3.91 -3.96 9.03
CA GLN A 143 4.59 -3.06 9.97
C GLN A 143 5.55 -3.81 10.92
N ALA A 144 5.17 -5.00 11.39
CA ALA A 144 6.02 -5.86 12.21
C ALA A 144 7.27 -6.27 11.44
N MET A 145 7.08 -6.83 10.24
CA MET A 145 8.14 -7.42 9.44
C MET A 145 9.05 -6.37 8.79
N GLY A 146 8.52 -5.18 8.46
CA GLY A 146 9.28 -4.09 7.84
C GLY A 146 10.06 -3.19 8.80
N GLY A 147 10.00 -3.47 10.11
CA GLY A 147 10.79 -2.78 11.14
C GLY A 147 10.12 -1.55 11.76
N ALA A 148 8.93 -1.17 11.31
CA ALA A 148 8.20 -0.03 11.87
C ALA A 148 7.82 -0.26 13.33
N MET A 149 7.27 -1.45 13.65
CA MET A 149 6.96 -1.79 15.04
C MET A 149 8.21 -1.90 15.91
N SER A 150 9.32 -2.41 15.35
CA SER A 150 10.60 -2.54 16.05
C SER A 150 11.21 -1.19 16.46
N THR A 151 10.79 -0.10 15.83
CA THR A 151 11.37 1.24 16.03
C THR A 151 10.38 2.24 16.60
N THR A 152 9.18 1.79 16.97
CA THR A 152 8.11 2.63 17.51
C THR A 152 7.72 2.12 18.88
N GLY A 153 7.83 2.98 19.90
CA GLY A 153 7.54 2.61 21.28
C GLY A 153 8.19 3.58 22.25
N VAL A 154 7.92 3.36 23.53
CA VAL A 154 8.62 4.03 24.64
C VAL A 154 9.71 3.11 25.20
N PRO A 155 10.76 3.66 25.84
CA PRO A 155 11.77 2.85 26.53
C PRO A 155 11.13 1.83 27.48
N ASP A 156 11.67 0.62 27.50
CA ASP A 156 11.25 -0.51 28.35
C ASP A 156 9.77 -0.97 28.22
N GLY A 157 9.04 -0.46 27.23
CA GLY A 157 7.66 -0.84 26.91
C GLY A 157 7.57 -1.89 25.79
N PRO A 158 6.37 -2.41 25.47
CA PRO A 158 6.19 -3.22 24.27
C PRO A 158 6.29 -2.36 22.99
N PRO A 159 6.60 -2.95 21.83
CA PRO A 159 6.56 -2.23 20.55
C PRO A 159 5.14 -1.77 20.21
N PHE A 160 5.04 -0.59 19.61
CA PHE A 160 3.78 -0.03 19.14
C PHE A 160 3.64 -0.23 17.63
N VAL A 161 2.40 -0.39 17.18
CA VAL A 161 2.07 -0.26 15.77
C VAL A 161 1.83 1.23 15.49
N PRO A 162 2.60 1.89 14.62
CA PRO A 162 2.25 3.20 14.10
C PRO A 162 0.78 3.28 13.69
N GLY A 163 0.06 4.29 14.21
CA GLY A 163 -1.36 4.47 13.92
C GLY A 163 -1.64 4.85 12.45
N ALA A 164 -0.66 5.46 11.78
CA ALA A 164 -0.71 5.63 10.33
C ALA A 164 -0.62 4.26 9.64
N GLN A 165 -1.52 4.02 8.71
CA GLN A 165 -1.65 2.76 7.98
C GLN A 165 -0.59 2.64 6.87
N ILE A 166 0.68 2.60 7.29
CA ILE A 166 1.85 2.63 6.39
C ILE A 166 2.08 1.30 5.67
N GLY A 167 1.58 0.19 6.20
CA GLY A 167 1.61 -1.12 5.56
C GLY A 167 0.63 -1.21 4.39
N ASP A 168 -0.60 -0.72 4.54
CA ASP A 168 -1.59 -0.72 3.45
C ASP A 168 -1.47 0.55 2.60
N SER A 169 -1.84 1.71 3.14
CA SER A 169 -1.87 2.96 2.36
C SER A 169 -0.47 3.42 1.94
N GLY A 170 0.55 3.17 2.76
CA GLY A 170 1.94 3.42 2.35
C GLY A 170 2.35 2.56 1.15
N THR A 171 1.96 1.29 1.10
CA THR A 171 2.15 0.42 -0.08
C THR A 171 1.37 0.93 -1.30
N GLY A 172 0.15 1.41 -1.10
CA GLY A 172 -0.64 2.05 -2.14
C GLY A 172 0.09 3.25 -2.79
N LEU A 173 0.74 4.10 -1.99
CA LEU A 173 1.54 5.21 -2.50
C LEU A 173 2.72 4.73 -3.36
N HIS A 174 3.43 3.69 -2.93
CA HIS A 174 4.52 3.09 -3.70
C HIS A 174 4.01 2.48 -5.02
N LEU A 175 2.85 1.84 -5.00
CA LEU A 175 2.24 1.30 -6.22
C LEU A 175 1.88 2.41 -7.22
N VAL A 176 1.36 3.55 -6.76
CA VAL A 176 1.10 4.72 -7.63
C VAL A 176 2.39 5.17 -8.31
N ILE A 177 3.50 5.27 -7.57
CA ILE A 177 4.81 5.64 -8.14
C ILE A 177 5.22 4.66 -9.24
N GLY A 178 5.13 3.35 -8.96
CA GLY A 178 5.45 2.31 -9.93
C GLY A 178 4.57 2.35 -11.18
N ILE A 179 3.25 2.54 -11.02
CA ILE A 179 2.31 2.66 -12.14
C ILE A 179 2.64 3.90 -12.99
N LEU A 180 2.86 5.06 -12.37
CA LEU A 180 3.19 6.29 -13.09
C LEU A 180 4.51 6.16 -13.87
N ALA A 181 5.52 5.52 -13.28
CA ALA A 181 6.79 5.23 -13.95
C ALA A 181 6.59 4.30 -15.16
N ALA A 182 5.82 3.21 -15.00
CA ALA A 182 5.52 2.28 -16.09
C ALA A 182 4.71 2.96 -17.22
N LEU A 183 3.72 3.79 -16.88
CA LEU A 183 2.95 4.57 -17.85
C LEU A 183 3.83 5.59 -18.59
N HIS A 184 4.78 6.22 -17.89
CA HIS A 184 5.75 7.12 -18.51
C HIS A 184 6.67 6.37 -19.49
N GLN A 185 7.26 5.24 -19.06
CA GLN A 185 8.09 4.40 -19.92
C GLN A 185 7.34 3.86 -21.13
N ARG A 186 6.05 3.52 -20.96
CA ARG A 186 5.17 3.09 -22.05
C ARG A 186 5.03 4.14 -23.16
N ASN A 187 5.09 5.43 -22.84
CA ASN A 187 5.04 6.48 -23.87
C ASN A 187 6.29 6.49 -24.76
N ILE A 188 7.42 6.00 -24.26
CA ILE A 188 8.69 5.93 -24.99
C ILE A 188 8.78 4.59 -25.74
N THR A 189 8.49 3.49 -25.06
CA THR A 189 8.72 2.13 -25.58
C THR A 189 7.54 1.55 -26.34
N GLY A 190 6.35 2.14 -26.16
CA GLY A 190 5.10 1.60 -26.67
C GLY A 190 4.58 0.35 -25.95
N ARG A 191 5.25 -0.15 -24.90
CA ARG A 191 4.91 -1.40 -24.21
C ARG A 191 4.60 -1.18 -22.73
N GLY A 192 3.65 -1.95 -22.21
CA GLY A 192 3.33 -1.99 -20.79
C GLY A 192 4.30 -2.90 -19.99
N GLN A 193 4.09 -2.96 -18.68
CA GLN A 193 4.95 -3.69 -17.74
C GLN A 193 4.15 -4.31 -16.60
N TYR A 194 4.73 -5.32 -15.96
CA TYR A 194 4.29 -5.80 -14.66
C TYR A 194 4.99 -4.97 -13.57
N VAL A 195 4.20 -4.40 -12.65
CA VAL A 195 4.65 -3.62 -11.51
C VAL A 195 4.20 -4.36 -10.25
N GLU A 196 5.15 -4.74 -9.40
CA GLU A 196 4.86 -5.36 -8.11
C GLU A 196 5.40 -4.49 -6.98
N VAL A 197 4.62 -4.36 -5.92
CA VAL A 197 5.08 -3.77 -4.66
C VAL A 197 4.73 -4.72 -3.52
N ALA A 198 5.74 -5.11 -2.74
CA ALA A 198 5.54 -5.84 -1.49
C ALA A 198 5.24 -4.86 -0.35
N MET A 199 4.31 -5.21 0.54
CA MET A 199 4.03 -4.42 1.74
C MET A 199 5.26 -4.33 2.66
N LEU A 200 6.03 -5.43 2.76
CA LEU A 200 7.32 -5.45 3.45
C LEU A 200 8.27 -4.35 2.93
N ASP A 201 8.49 -4.31 1.61
CA ASP A 201 9.44 -3.40 0.98
C ASP A 201 9.01 -1.93 1.16
N ALA A 202 7.70 -1.66 1.05
CA ALA A 202 7.15 -0.33 1.27
C ALA A 202 7.38 0.15 2.70
N VAL A 203 7.11 -0.69 3.71
CA VAL A 203 7.35 -0.35 5.12
C VAL A 203 8.85 -0.16 5.37
N MET A 204 9.70 -1.06 4.86
CA MET A 204 11.16 -0.93 4.99
C MET A 204 11.66 0.39 4.40
N ASN A 205 11.12 0.80 3.24
CA ASN A 205 11.49 2.07 2.63
C ASN A 205 11.10 3.27 3.49
N LEU A 206 9.88 3.25 4.07
CA LEU A 206 9.42 4.31 4.98
C LEU A 206 10.23 4.33 6.29
N CYS A 207 10.75 3.19 6.72
CA CYS A 207 11.57 3.05 7.93
C CYS A 207 13.08 3.21 7.68
N ARG A 208 13.52 3.55 6.45
CA ARG A 208 14.94 3.57 6.03
C ARG A 208 15.86 4.34 6.98
N VAL A 209 15.39 5.44 7.56
CA VAL A 209 16.22 6.26 8.47
C VAL A 209 16.52 5.50 9.77
N LYS A 210 15.62 4.64 10.25
CA LYS A 210 15.88 3.80 11.43
C LYS A 210 16.81 2.62 11.12
N TRP A 211 16.85 2.17 9.86
CA TRP A 211 17.86 1.21 9.40
C TRP A 211 19.27 1.80 9.40
N ARG A 212 19.43 3.08 9.05
CA ARG A 212 20.70 3.80 9.23
C ARG A 212 21.16 3.75 10.69
N ASP A 213 20.25 3.95 11.64
CA ASP A 213 20.59 3.96 13.06
C ASP A 213 21.03 2.57 13.54
N HIS A 214 20.30 1.53 13.14
CA HIS A 214 20.66 0.15 13.42
C HIS A 214 22.06 -0.18 12.90
N GLN A 215 22.39 0.21 11.66
CA GLN A 215 23.73 -0.01 11.10
C GLN A 215 24.84 0.73 11.85
N ARG A 216 24.54 1.92 12.38
CA ARG A 216 25.52 2.75 13.11
C ARG A 216 25.85 2.21 14.50
N LEU A 217 25.00 1.38 15.11
CA LEU A 217 25.31 0.74 16.40
C LEU A 217 26.60 -0.11 16.33
N GLY A 218 26.92 -0.67 15.16
CA GLY A 218 28.18 -1.38 14.93
C GLY A 218 29.42 -0.49 14.94
N CYS A 219 29.27 0.84 14.90
CA CYS A 219 30.36 1.82 14.92
C CYS A 219 30.50 2.54 16.27
N GLY A 220 29.62 2.26 17.24
CA GLY A 220 29.61 2.89 18.55
C GLY A 220 28.22 3.41 18.95
N PRO A 221 28.12 4.04 20.13
CA PRO A 221 26.85 4.57 20.63
C PRO A 221 26.32 5.74 19.78
N LEU A 222 25.00 5.88 19.72
CA LEU A 222 24.24 6.94 19.07
C LEU A 222 23.95 8.03 20.12
N THR A 223 24.78 9.07 20.16
CA THR A 223 24.70 10.12 21.18
C THR A 223 23.54 11.10 20.97
N GLU A 224 22.87 11.04 19.82
CA GLU A 224 21.68 11.83 19.50
C GLU A 224 20.38 11.28 20.08
N TYR A 225 20.41 10.08 20.66
CA TYR A 225 19.28 9.51 21.39
C TYR A 225 19.33 9.98 22.84
N GLY A 226 18.18 10.30 23.44
CA GLY A 226 18.06 10.73 24.83
C GLY A 226 18.27 9.61 25.85
N LEU A 227 18.53 8.38 25.38
CA LEU A 227 18.80 7.21 26.18
C LEU A 227 20.15 6.56 25.80
N PRO A 228 20.81 5.81 26.71
CA PRO A 228 22.05 5.10 26.40
C PRO A 228 21.84 4.05 25.31
N THR A 229 22.73 4.01 24.32
CA THR A 229 22.67 3.02 23.22
C THR A 229 23.93 2.15 23.12
N GLU A 230 24.82 2.21 24.11
CA GLU A 230 26.05 1.42 24.12
C GLU A 230 25.69 -0.08 24.27
N GLY A 231 26.24 -0.91 23.39
CA GLY A 231 26.02 -2.36 23.41
C GLY A 231 24.66 -2.83 22.89
N LEU A 232 23.81 -1.94 22.36
CA LEU A 232 22.55 -2.35 21.72
C LEU A 232 22.79 -3.05 20.38
N ASP A 233 21.96 -4.06 20.08
CA ASP A 233 21.93 -4.80 18.82
C ASP A 233 20.83 -4.33 17.87
N ALA A 234 19.89 -3.51 18.36
CA ALA A 234 18.79 -2.94 17.59
C ALA A 234 18.57 -1.46 17.95
N THR A 235 18.03 -0.69 16.99
CA THR A 235 17.62 0.71 17.22
C THR A 235 16.64 0.75 18.39
N PRO A 236 16.87 1.59 19.42
CA PRO A 236 16.04 1.58 20.62
C PRO A 236 14.65 2.18 20.38
N TRP A 237 13.70 1.75 21.21
CA TRP A 237 12.45 2.48 21.41
C TRP A 237 12.71 3.75 22.20
N SER A 238 12.61 4.87 21.51
CA SER A 238 13.08 6.16 22.01
C SER A 238 11.95 7.19 22.16
N GLY A 239 10.70 6.72 22.16
CA GLY A 239 9.54 7.58 22.23
C GLY A 239 9.48 8.55 21.05
N ASN A 240 9.62 9.84 21.36
CA ASN A 240 9.56 10.92 20.37
C ASN A 240 10.93 11.45 19.96
N ASP A 241 12.02 10.85 20.44
CA ASP A 241 13.36 11.23 20.00
C ASP A 241 13.46 11.04 18.48
N SER A 242 13.93 12.08 17.80
CA SER A 242 14.06 12.02 16.34
C SER A 242 15.05 10.94 15.91
N GLY A 243 16.09 10.69 16.72
CA GLY A 243 17.27 9.92 16.33
C GLY A 243 18.02 10.54 15.13
N GLY A 244 17.66 11.76 14.72
CA GLY A 244 18.15 12.44 13.53
C GLY A 244 19.29 13.42 13.79
N GLY A 245 19.83 13.44 15.01
CA GLY A 245 20.78 14.48 15.45
C GLY A 245 20.12 15.78 15.92
N GLN A 246 18.79 15.86 15.85
CA GLN A 246 18.01 16.98 16.38
C GLN A 246 17.36 16.55 17.68
N LEU A 247 17.63 17.29 18.76
CA LEU A 247 16.84 17.15 19.98
C LEU A 247 15.41 17.52 19.63
N GLY A 248 14.50 16.58 19.86
CA GLY A 248 13.10 16.74 19.53
C GLY A 248 12.23 15.89 20.44
N ASN A 249 11.23 16.48 21.10
CA ASN A 249 10.30 15.74 21.97
C ASN A 249 8.90 16.38 21.96
N VAL A 250 7.90 15.65 22.45
CA VAL A 250 6.54 16.16 22.58
C VAL A 250 6.32 16.84 23.93
N LEU A 251 5.71 18.02 23.90
CA LEU A 251 5.28 18.74 25.10
C LEU A 251 3.75 18.83 25.11
N LYS A 252 3.15 18.55 26.27
CA LYS A 252 1.71 18.72 26.46
C LYS A 252 1.36 20.21 26.47
N CYS A 253 0.38 20.60 25.66
CA CYS A 253 -0.06 21.99 25.51
C CYS A 253 -1.43 22.24 26.14
N LYS A 254 -1.76 23.52 26.36
CA LYS A 254 -3.13 23.93 26.68
C LYS A 254 -4.03 23.76 25.45
N PRO A 255 -5.32 23.40 25.61
CA PRO A 255 -6.07 23.27 26.87
C PRO A 255 -5.84 21.95 27.64
N GLY A 256 -5.11 20.97 27.10
CA GLY A 256 -4.69 19.76 27.81
C GLY A 256 -5.53 18.52 27.50
N GLY A 257 -6.27 18.56 26.40
CA GLY A 257 -6.97 17.42 25.82
C GLY A 257 -6.04 16.27 25.44
N PRO A 258 -6.61 15.11 25.08
CA PRO A 258 -5.85 13.88 24.85
C PRO A 258 -4.89 13.95 23.65
N THR A 259 -5.08 14.91 22.75
CA THR A 259 -4.25 15.10 21.53
C THR A 259 -3.51 16.44 21.51
N ASP A 260 -3.53 17.21 22.61
CA ASP A 260 -2.96 18.55 22.67
C ASP A 260 -1.45 18.49 22.97
N TYR A 261 -0.66 18.22 21.94
CA TYR A 261 0.80 18.15 22.02
C TYR A 261 1.45 18.93 20.88
N ILE A 262 2.62 19.51 21.14
CA ILE A 262 3.51 20.03 20.10
C ILE A 262 4.82 19.25 20.10
N TYR A 263 5.47 19.15 18.95
CA TYR A 263 6.84 18.69 18.83
C TYR A 263 7.78 19.90 18.90
N VAL A 264 8.75 19.88 19.80
CA VAL A 264 9.81 20.90 19.94
C VAL A 264 11.15 20.27 19.76
#